data_AF-A0A7X7B8C5-F1
#
_entry.id   AF-A0A7X7B8C5-F1
#
_cell.length_a   1.000
_cell.length_b   1.000
_cell.length_c   1.000
_cell.angle_alpha   90.00
_cell.angle_beta   90.00
_cell.angle_gamma   90.00
#
_symmetry.space_group_name_H-M   'P 1'
#
loop_
_entity.id
_entity.type
_entity.pdbx_description
1 polymer ?
#
loop_
_entity_poly.entity_id
_entity_poly.type
_entity_poly.pdbx_seq_one_letter_code
_entity_poly.pdbx_strand_id
1 'polypeptide(L)'
;QLVSPIPYQKGQPLPRKFHLPPLTIEDLSIPAEGHSQAWTIGLLPHQIVTRKLLLEVPVVEGCFTAAPEQDIAKLMVVERHGGPGTVGLGLLHGFGLKEGALASSVAHDSHNLVVVGTDDRDMLLAAQKVGELGGGLAVAAQGEILGFLALPIAGLMSEEPIDQVA
;
A
#
# COMPACT_ATOMS: atom_id res chain seq x y z
N GLN A 1 -31.11 26.27 26.16
CA GLN A 1 -30.92 24.92 26.72
C GLN A 1 -29.60 24.40 26.18
N LEU A 2 -28.62 24.18 27.04
CA LEU A 2 -27.36 23.55 26.65
C LEU A 2 -27.62 22.05 26.45
N VAL A 3 -27.20 21.52 25.31
CA VAL A 3 -27.32 20.10 24.98
C VAL A 3 -26.46 19.32 25.97
N SER A 4 -27.09 18.43 26.75
CA SER A 4 -26.37 17.51 27.63
C SER A 4 -25.42 16.65 26.79
N PRO A 5 -24.16 16.43 27.22
CA PRO A 5 -23.26 15.56 26.49
C PRO A 5 -23.87 14.16 26.40
N ILE A 6 -23.90 13.61 25.19
CA ILE A 6 -24.32 12.22 24.98
C ILE A 6 -23.24 11.35 25.64
N PRO A 7 -23.59 10.53 26.65
CA PRO A 7 -22.61 9.67 27.29
C PRO A 7 -22.02 8.72 26.25
N TYR A 8 -20.68 8.68 26.17
CA TYR A 8 -19.99 7.72 25.32
C TYR A 8 -20.37 6.31 25.76
N GLN A 9 -21.08 5.60 24.89
CA GLN A 9 -21.29 4.17 25.03
C GLN A 9 -20.27 3.48 24.14
N LYS A 10 -19.44 2.61 24.72
CA LYS A 10 -18.56 1.76 23.94
C LYS A 10 -19.45 0.88 23.05
N GLY A 11 -19.47 1.17 21.75
CA GLY A 11 -20.26 0.44 20.78
C GLY A 11 -19.86 -1.03 20.74
N GLN A 12 -20.72 -1.88 20.18
CA GLN A 12 -20.32 -3.25 19.88
C GLN A 12 -19.09 -3.24 18.94
N PRO A 13 -18.18 -4.23 19.03
CA PRO A 13 -17.02 -4.31 18.15
C PRO A 13 -17.47 -4.22 16.70
N LEU A 14 -16.99 -3.21 15.98
CA LEU A 14 -17.27 -3.08 14.55
C LEU A 14 -16.64 -4.28 13.81
N PRO A 15 -17.31 -4.81 12.77
CA PRO A 15 -16.80 -5.97 12.05
C PRO A 15 -15.44 -5.65 11.42
N ARG A 16 -14.41 -6.41 11.80
CA ARG A 16 -13.04 -6.33 11.29
C ARG A 16 -12.94 -6.94 9.89
N LYS A 17 -13.60 -6.33 8.90
CA LYS A 17 -13.57 -6.80 7.52
C LYS A 17 -12.31 -6.33 6.82
N PHE A 18 -11.21 -7.05 7.06
CA PHE A 18 -9.97 -6.94 6.31
C PHE A 18 -9.56 -8.35 5.88
N HIS A 19 -9.75 -8.67 4.60
CA HIS A 19 -9.45 -9.99 4.06
C HIS A 19 -8.35 -9.86 3.02
N LEU A 20 -7.10 -10.02 3.46
CA LEU A 20 -5.98 -10.08 2.53
C LEU A 20 -5.86 -11.52 2.02
N PRO A 21 -5.93 -11.78 0.70
CA PRO A 21 -5.58 -13.09 0.16
C PRO A 21 -4.12 -13.44 0.48
N PRO A 22 -3.73 -14.72 0.51
CA PRO A 22 -2.33 -15.08 0.61
C PRO A 22 -1.57 -14.49 -0.60
N LEU A 23 -0.53 -13.70 -0.32
CA LEU A 23 0.32 -13.08 -1.34
C LEU A 23 1.70 -13.75 -1.35
N THR A 24 2.25 -13.88 -2.54
CA THR A 24 3.57 -14.43 -2.83
C THR A 24 4.41 -13.41 -3.61
N ILE A 25 5.72 -13.64 -3.74
CA ILE A 25 6.59 -12.73 -4.50
C ILE A 25 6.22 -12.75 -5.99
N GLU A 26 5.75 -13.90 -6.47
CA GLU A 26 5.30 -14.10 -7.84
C GLU A 26 4.12 -13.16 -8.19
N ASP A 27 3.25 -12.86 -7.23
CA ASP A 27 2.13 -11.93 -7.40
C ASP A 27 2.58 -10.47 -7.61
N LEU A 28 3.85 -10.16 -7.38
CA LEU A 28 4.44 -8.83 -7.61
C LEU A 28 5.16 -8.74 -8.96
N SER A 29 5.25 -9.83 -9.72
CA SER A 29 6.00 -9.86 -10.98
C SER A 29 5.29 -9.07 -12.09
N ILE A 30 6.02 -8.16 -12.75
CA ILE A 30 5.52 -7.40 -13.92
C ILE A 30 6.30 -7.87 -15.15
N PRO A 31 5.77 -8.80 -15.97
CA PRO A 31 6.49 -9.32 -17.14
C PRO A 31 6.87 -8.19 -18.12
N ALA A 32 8.13 -8.20 -18.57
CA ALA A 32 8.62 -7.21 -19.52
C ALA A 32 8.32 -7.58 -20.98
N GLU A 33 8.07 -8.86 -21.26
CA GLU A 33 7.72 -9.38 -22.60
C GLU A 33 8.70 -8.94 -23.72
N GLY A 34 9.98 -8.73 -23.38
CA GLY A 34 11.02 -8.29 -24.30
C GLY A 34 11.10 -6.77 -24.52
N HIS A 35 10.31 -5.98 -23.80
CA HIS A 35 10.37 -4.52 -23.80
C HIS A 35 11.38 -4.00 -22.77
N SER A 36 12.06 -2.88 -23.10
CA SER A 36 12.86 -2.10 -22.15
C SER A 36 12.11 -0.87 -21.62
N GLN A 37 10.95 -0.57 -22.20
CA GLN A 37 10.11 0.57 -21.82
C GLN A 37 8.77 0.10 -21.26
N ALA A 38 8.29 0.81 -20.24
CA ALA A 38 6.99 0.55 -19.64
C ALA A 38 6.19 1.84 -19.41
N TRP A 39 4.87 1.70 -19.50
CA TRP A 39 3.97 2.75 -19.04
C TRP A 39 4.08 2.90 -17.52
N THR A 40 4.38 4.11 -17.10
CA THR A 40 4.64 4.49 -15.72
C THR A 40 3.72 5.64 -15.33
N ILE A 41 3.17 5.59 -14.12
CA ILE A 41 2.32 6.63 -13.54
C ILE A 41 3.24 7.71 -12.97
N GLY A 42 3.31 8.85 -13.63
CA GLY A 42 4.09 10.01 -13.18
C GLY A 42 3.31 10.82 -12.14
N LEU A 43 3.85 10.90 -10.93
CA LEU A 43 3.30 11.73 -9.87
C LEU A 43 3.64 13.21 -10.10
N LEU A 44 2.67 14.06 -9.82
CA LEU A 44 2.86 15.51 -9.82
C LEU A 44 2.84 15.98 -8.36
N PRO A 45 3.91 16.64 -7.87
CA PRO A 45 3.96 17.12 -6.50
C PRO A 45 2.72 17.94 -6.14
N HIS A 46 2.12 17.60 -5.00
CA HIS A 46 0.93 18.27 -4.44
C HIS A 46 -0.34 18.21 -5.30
N GLN A 47 -0.46 17.23 -6.21
CA GLN A 47 -1.65 17.06 -7.05
C GLN A 47 -2.19 15.63 -7.02
N ILE A 48 -3.51 15.49 -7.17
CA ILE A 48 -4.20 14.19 -7.32
C ILE A 48 -4.09 13.69 -8.77
N VAL A 49 -3.88 14.60 -9.73
CA VAL A 49 -3.73 14.24 -11.14
C VAL A 49 -2.34 13.67 -11.42
N THR A 50 -2.30 12.62 -12.24
CA THR A 50 -1.08 11.93 -12.66
C THR A 50 -0.81 12.14 -14.14
N ARG A 51 0.42 11.86 -14.58
CA ARG A 51 0.79 11.81 -16.00
C ARG A 51 1.01 10.37 -16.43
N LYS A 52 0.70 10.09 -17.70
CA LYS A 52 1.09 8.84 -18.36
C LYS A 52 2.48 9.04 -18.97
N LEU A 53 3.48 8.31 -18.48
CA LEU A 53 4.87 8.38 -18.95
C LEU A 53 5.26 7.06 -19.59
N LEU A 54 6.06 7.11 -20.66
CA LEU A 54 6.75 5.95 -21.21
C LEU A 54 8.23 6.12 -20.87
N LEU A 55 8.76 5.28 -19.98
CA LEU A 55 10.12 5.37 -19.47
C LEU A 55 10.89 4.09 -19.78
N GLU A 56 12.21 4.19 -19.93
CA GLU A 56 13.10 3.02 -19.81
C GLU A 56 13.03 2.52 -18.36
N VAL A 57 12.87 1.22 -18.19
CA VAL A 57 12.74 0.57 -16.89
C VAL A 57 13.65 -0.65 -16.89
N PRO A 58 14.49 -0.86 -15.86
CA PRO A 58 15.33 -2.03 -15.80
C PRO A 58 14.50 -3.32 -15.80
N VAL A 59 15.02 -4.31 -16.50
CA VAL A 59 14.46 -5.65 -16.56
C VAL A 59 15.41 -6.61 -15.87
N VAL A 60 14.92 -7.31 -14.86
CA VAL A 60 15.67 -8.33 -14.12
C VAL A 60 14.85 -9.62 -14.20
N GLU A 61 15.49 -10.71 -14.60
CA GLU A 61 14.84 -12.03 -14.75
C GLU A 61 13.55 -11.99 -15.61
N GLY A 62 13.52 -11.12 -16.63
CA GLY A 62 12.39 -10.97 -17.54
C GLY A 62 11.22 -10.13 -17.02
N CYS A 63 11.35 -9.52 -15.83
CA CYS A 63 10.34 -8.64 -15.24
C CYS A 63 10.85 -7.21 -15.09
N PHE A 64 9.97 -6.23 -15.24
CA PHE A 64 10.26 -4.85 -14.86
C PHE A 64 10.45 -4.75 -13.34
N THR A 65 11.48 -3.99 -12.94
CA THR A 65 11.80 -3.75 -11.54
C THR A 65 11.90 -2.26 -11.22
N ALA A 66 11.85 -1.93 -9.94
CA ALA A 66 12.05 -0.57 -9.47
C ALA A 66 13.49 -0.08 -9.76
N ALA A 67 13.63 1.24 -9.89
CA ALA A 67 14.91 1.92 -10.11
C ALA A 67 14.96 3.19 -9.24
N PRO A 68 15.32 3.09 -7.95
CA PRO A 68 15.28 4.22 -7.01
C PRO A 68 16.17 5.39 -7.42
N GLU A 69 17.26 5.12 -8.16
CA GLU A 69 18.16 6.11 -8.74
C GLU A 69 17.51 6.91 -9.88
N GLN A 70 16.52 6.33 -10.55
CA GLN A 70 15.68 6.97 -11.57
C GLN A 70 14.31 7.42 -11.01
N ASP A 71 14.12 7.30 -9.70
CA ASP A 71 12.86 7.58 -9.01
C ASP A 71 11.67 6.77 -9.55
N ILE A 72 11.92 5.49 -9.87
CA ILE A 72 10.90 4.53 -10.28
C ILE A 72 10.66 3.54 -9.13
N ALA A 73 9.41 3.44 -8.68
CA ALA A 73 8.98 2.48 -7.67
C ALA A 73 7.90 1.55 -8.22
N LYS A 74 7.76 0.36 -7.64
CA LYS A 74 6.63 -0.54 -7.94
C LYS A 74 5.41 -0.12 -7.12
N LEU A 75 4.24 -0.32 -7.70
CA LEU A 75 2.94 -0.12 -7.08
C LEU A 75 2.16 -1.43 -7.15
N MET A 76 1.62 -1.85 -6.02
CA MET A 76 0.72 -2.97 -5.89
C MET A 76 -0.58 -2.51 -5.24
N VAL A 77 -1.72 -2.93 -5.80
CA VAL A 77 -3.05 -2.70 -5.24
C VAL A 77 -3.75 -4.05 -5.09
N VAL A 78 -4.19 -4.38 -3.88
CA VAL A 78 -4.78 -5.68 -3.55
C VAL A 78 -6.20 -5.50 -3.04
N GLU A 79 -7.15 -6.19 -3.66
CA GLU A 79 -8.53 -6.26 -3.21
C GLU A 79 -8.62 -6.94 -1.83
N ARG A 80 -9.37 -6.34 -0.90
CA ARG A 80 -9.39 -6.80 0.52
C ARG A 80 -10.77 -6.97 1.15
N HIS A 81 -11.83 -6.79 0.37
CA HIS A 81 -13.23 -6.75 0.80
C HIS A 81 -13.95 -8.10 0.66
N GLY A 82 -13.21 -9.18 0.39
CA GLY A 82 -13.74 -10.54 0.25
C GLY A 82 -14.26 -10.85 -1.15
N GLY A 83 -13.83 -10.09 -2.15
CA GLY A 83 -14.00 -10.41 -3.56
C GLY A 83 -12.98 -11.45 -4.05
N PRO A 84 -12.63 -11.44 -5.35
CA PRO A 84 -11.71 -12.41 -5.93
C PRO A 84 -10.26 -12.32 -5.42
N GLY A 85 -9.89 -11.30 -4.63
CA GLY A 85 -8.50 -11.09 -4.18
C GLY A 85 -7.57 -10.60 -5.29
N THR A 86 -8.11 -9.88 -6.28
CA THR A 86 -7.34 -9.40 -7.44
C THR A 86 -6.19 -8.50 -7.02
N VAL A 87 -5.02 -8.74 -7.62
CA VAL A 87 -3.81 -7.91 -7.49
C VAL A 87 -3.63 -7.11 -8.78
N GLY A 88 -3.51 -5.79 -8.66
CA GLY A 88 -3.11 -4.89 -9.73
C GLY A 88 -1.69 -4.40 -9.50
N LEU A 89 -0.85 -4.45 -10.53
CA LEU A 89 0.54 -3.99 -10.48
C LEU A 89 0.77 -2.80 -11.41
N GLY A 90 1.74 -1.97 -11.07
CA GLY A 90 2.16 -0.85 -11.89
C GLY A 90 3.50 -0.26 -11.45
N LEU A 91 3.93 0.76 -12.17
CA LEU A 91 5.14 1.52 -11.89
C LEU A 91 4.76 2.97 -11.59
N LEU A 92 5.41 3.57 -10.61
CA LEU A 92 5.32 4.99 -10.25
C LEU A 92 6.63 5.68 -10.57
N HIS A 93 6.55 6.92 -11.02
CA HIS A 93 7.71 7.81 -11.13
C HIS A 93 7.48 9.10 -10.36
N GLY A 94 8.49 9.58 -9.62
CA GLY A 94 8.40 10.84 -8.88
C GLY A 94 7.94 10.70 -7.42
N PHE A 95 8.00 9.48 -6.85
CA PHE A 95 7.54 9.22 -5.48
C PHE A 95 8.63 9.53 -4.45
N GLY A 96 9.91 9.47 -4.83
CA GLY A 96 11.06 9.84 -4.02
C GLY A 96 11.57 8.75 -3.07
N LEU A 97 10.98 7.56 -3.08
CA LEU A 97 11.40 6.44 -2.22
C LEU A 97 12.73 5.87 -2.70
N LYS A 98 13.68 5.77 -1.76
CA LYS A 98 15.04 5.28 -2.04
C LYS A 98 15.27 3.83 -1.64
N GLU A 99 14.51 3.34 -0.67
CA GLU A 99 14.65 2.00 -0.12
C GLU A 99 13.37 1.59 0.61
N GLY A 100 13.09 0.28 0.62
CA GLY A 100 11.99 -0.33 1.36
C GLY A 100 10.63 -0.16 0.69
N ALA A 101 9.58 -0.26 1.50
CA ALA A 101 8.20 -0.19 1.07
C ALA A 101 7.27 0.45 2.11
N LEU A 102 6.18 1.03 1.62
CA LEU A 102 5.06 1.54 2.42
C LEU A 102 3.77 0.85 1.98
N ALA A 103 2.99 0.39 2.95
CA ALA A 103 1.67 -0.19 2.75
C ALA A 103 0.60 0.63 3.49
N SER A 104 -0.55 0.82 2.87
CA SER A 104 -1.69 1.53 3.44
C SER A 104 -3.02 0.92 3.00
N SER A 105 -3.94 0.72 3.95
CA SER A 105 -5.35 0.45 3.64
C SER A 105 -6.22 1.71 3.54
N VAL A 106 -5.64 2.88 3.82
CA VAL A 106 -6.30 4.18 3.68
C VAL A 106 -6.00 4.72 2.29
N ALA A 107 -6.73 4.21 1.29
CA ALA A 107 -6.60 4.61 -0.11
C ALA A 107 -7.95 5.01 -0.72
N HIS A 108 -8.17 6.32 -0.92
CA HIS A 108 -9.46 6.81 -1.39
C HIS A 108 -9.75 6.38 -2.85
N ASP A 109 -10.95 5.94 -3.22
CA ASP A 109 -12.15 5.73 -2.38
C ASP A 109 -12.48 4.24 -2.16
N SER A 110 -11.79 3.34 -2.87
CA SER A 110 -12.04 1.89 -2.75
C SER A 110 -11.45 1.28 -1.49
N HIS A 111 -10.47 1.94 -0.87
CA HIS A 111 -9.81 1.51 0.37
C HIS A 111 -9.30 0.06 0.32
N ASN A 112 -8.79 -0.32 -0.85
CA ASN A 112 -7.98 -1.52 -1.04
C ASN A 112 -6.60 -1.32 -0.41
N LEU A 113 -5.87 -2.41 -0.21
CA LEU A 113 -4.48 -2.31 0.22
C LEU A 113 -3.66 -1.74 -0.94
N VAL A 114 -2.92 -0.66 -0.69
CA VAL A 114 -1.98 -0.07 -1.65
C VAL A 114 -0.58 -0.18 -1.07
N VAL A 115 0.36 -0.66 -1.86
CA VAL A 115 1.76 -0.83 -1.47
C VAL A 115 2.65 -0.20 -2.52
N VAL A 116 3.59 0.63 -2.09
CA VAL A 116 4.63 1.21 -2.93
C VAL A 116 5.97 0.77 -2.38
N GLY A 117 6.89 0.31 -3.24
CA GLY A 117 8.21 -0.09 -2.78
C GLY A 117 9.26 -0.18 -3.87
N THR A 118 10.49 -0.32 -3.40
CA THR A 118 11.68 -0.45 -4.26
C THR A 118 12.15 -1.89 -4.41
N ASP A 119 11.62 -2.82 -3.62
CA ASP A 119 11.88 -4.24 -3.72
C ASP A 119 10.66 -5.06 -3.29
N ASP A 120 10.52 -6.26 -3.87
CA ASP A 120 9.33 -7.08 -3.69
C ASP A 120 9.23 -7.71 -2.30
N ARG A 121 10.35 -7.89 -1.60
CA ARG A 121 10.37 -8.53 -0.28
C ARG A 121 9.81 -7.59 0.79
N ASP A 122 10.26 -6.34 0.80
CA ASP A 122 9.77 -5.34 1.73
C ASP A 122 8.32 -4.95 1.40
N MET A 123 7.95 -4.92 0.11
CA MET A 123 6.55 -4.74 -0.30
C MET A 123 5.64 -5.84 0.25
N LEU A 124 6.05 -7.10 0.10
CA LEU A 124 5.29 -8.24 0.61
C LEU A 124 5.20 -8.22 2.14
N LEU A 125 6.32 -7.93 2.81
CA LEU A 125 6.40 -7.84 4.27
C LEU A 125 5.47 -6.74 4.82
N ALA A 126 5.50 -5.54 4.22
CA ALA A 126 4.61 -4.44 4.60
C ALA A 126 3.13 -4.80 4.35
N ALA A 127 2.82 -5.43 3.21
CA ALA A 127 1.47 -5.89 2.87
C ALA A 127 0.91 -6.88 3.91
N GLN A 128 1.70 -7.91 4.20
CA GLN A 128 1.37 -8.93 5.19
C GLN A 128 1.17 -8.30 6.56
N LYS A 129 2.03 -7.35 6.95
CA LYS A 129 1.88 -6.65 8.23
C LYS A 129 0.55 -5.91 8.34
N VAL A 130 0.14 -5.18 7.29
CA VAL A 130 -1.19 -4.52 7.29
C VAL A 130 -2.32 -5.55 7.36
N GLY A 131 -2.16 -6.69 6.69
CA GLY A 131 -3.08 -7.84 6.81
C GLY A 131 -3.24 -8.34 8.25
N GLU A 132 -2.13 -8.59 8.95
CA GLU A 132 -2.12 -9.03 10.35
C GLU A 132 -2.82 -8.04 11.29
N LEU A 133 -2.64 -6.74 11.05
CA LEU A 133 -3.24 -5.67 11.87
C LEU A 133 -4.74 -5.52 11.65
N GLY A 134 -5.32 -6.16 10.63
CA GLY A 134 -6.70 -5.94 10.21
C GLY A 134 -6.89 -4.60 9.49
N GLY A 135 -5.83 -4.13 8.81
CA GLY A 135 -5.75 -2.82 8.18
C GLY A 135 -4.95 -1.81 9.00
N GLY A 136 -4.49 -0.75 8.34
CA GLY A 136 -3.54 0.20 8.89
C GLY A 136 -2.49 0.66 7.89
N LEU A 137 -1.35 1.03 8.45
CA LEU A 137 -0.14 1.45 7.75
C LEU A 137 1.02 0.56 8.20
N ALA A 138 1.95 0.26 7.30
CA ALA A 138 3.22 -0.38 7.63
C ALA A 138 4.34 0.16 6.76
N VAL A 139 5.54 0.24 7.33
CA VAL A 139 6.79 0.57 6.64
C VAL A 139 7.76 -0.57 6.86
N ALA A 140 8.33 -1.08 5.78
CA ALA A 140 9.34 -2.12 5.79
C ALA A 140 10.59 -1.65 5.06
N ALA A 141 11.77 -2.05 5.54
CA ALA A 141 13.02 -1.92 4.80
C ALA A 141 13.99 -3.01 5.26
N GLN A 142 14.83 -3.50 4.36
CA GLN A 142 15.90 -4.47 4.65
C GLN A 142 15.37 -5.77 5.28
N GLY A 143 14.15 -6.18 4.94
CA GLY A 143 13.49 -7.37 5.48
C GLY A 143 12.92 -7.20 6.90
N GLU A 144 12.84 -5.96 7.42
CA GLU A 144 12.31 -5.67 8.75
C GLU A 144 11.14 -4.67 8.71
N ILE A 145 10.20 -4.81 9.65
CA ILE A 145 9.16 -3.79 9.88
C ILE A 145 9.77 -2.67 10.72
N LEU A 146 9.92 -1.49 10.11
CA LEU A 146 10.46 -0.31 10.78
C LEU A 146 9.40 0.44 11.61
N GLY A 147 8.14 0.34 11.20
CA GLY A 147 7.03 1.00 11.89
C GLY A 147 5.68 0.59 11.33
N PHE A 148 4.64 0.73 12.13
CA PHE A 148 3.27 0.44 11.73
C PHE A 148 2.27 1.23 12.55
N LEU A 149 1.07 1.42 11.99
CA LEU A 149 -0.09 1.97 12.69
C LEU A 149 -1.28 1.03 12.45
N ALA A 150 -1.77 0.40 13.52
CA ALA A 150 -2.94 -0.46 13.45
C ALA A 150 -4.22 0.37 13.30
N LEU A 151 -5.04 0.08 12.29
CA LEU A 151 -6.35 0.70 12.09
C LEU A 151 -7.43 -0.38 11.94
N PRO A 152 -7.67 -1.19 12.98
CA PRO A 152 -8.49 -2.41 12.89
C PRO A 152 -9.97 -2.14 12.60
N ILE A 153 -10.46 -0.91 12.79
CA ILE A 153 -11.82 -0.54 12.43
C ILE A 153 -11.86 -0.25 10.93
N ALA A 154 -12.35 -1.23 10.17
CA ALA A 154 -12.52 -1.18 8.72
C ALA A 154 -11.24 -0.91 7.90
N GLY A 155 -10.05 -0.99 8.53
CA GLY A 155 -8.79 -0.57 7.93
C GLY A 155 -8.59 0.94 7.87
N LEU A 156 -9.32 1.72 8.68
CA LEU A 156 -9.37 3.19 8.59
C LEU A 156 -9.20 3.89 9.94
N MET A 157 -9.65 3.29 11.03
CA MET A 157 -9.63 3.93 12.36
C MET A 157 -9.11 2.99 13.44
N SER A 158 -8.65 3.58 14.53
CA SER A 158 -8.22 2.90 15.75
C SER A 158 -9.20 3.12 16.90
N GLU A 159 -9.26 2.16 17.82
CA GLU A 159 -9.95 2.31 19.12
C GLU A 159 -9.04 2.96 20.18
N GLU A 160 -7.74 3.11 19.88
CA GLU A 160 -6.76 3.66 20.81
C GLU A 160 -6.95 5.17 21.03
N PRO A 161 -6.54 5.70 22.20
CA PRO A 161 -6.52 7.13 22.48
C PRO A 161 -5.71 7.94 21.44
N ILE A 162 -6.12 9.20 21.24
CA ILE A 162 -5.50 10.08 20.24
C ILE A 162 -4.00 10.28 20.46
N ASP A 163 -3.56 10.36 21.71
CA ASP A 163 -2.14 10.51 22.10
C ASP A 163 -1.29 9.27 21.75
N GLN A 164 -1.92 8.12 21.52
CA GLN A 164 -1.26 6.92 21.04
C GLN A 164 -1.26 6.80 19.51
N VAL A 165 -2.18 7.47 18.82
CA VAL A 165 -2.36 7.39 17.37
C VAL A 165 -1.68 8.55 16.62
N ALA A 166 -1.56 9.72 17.26
CA ALA A 166 -1.10 10.98 16.65
C ALA A 166 0.41 11.08 16.41
#